data_AF-A0A9E2YAD2-F1
#
_entry.id   AF-A0A9E2YAD2-F1
#
_cell.length_a   1.000
_cell.length_b   1.000
_cell.length_c   1.000
_cell.angle_alpha   90.00
_cell.angle_beta   90.00
_cell.angle_gamma   90.00
#
_symmetry.space_group_name_H-M   'P 1'
#
loop_
_entity.id
_entity.type
_entity.pdbx_description
1 polymer ?
#
loop_
_entity_poly.entity_id
_entity_poly.type
_entity_poly.pdbx_seq_one_letter_code
_entity_poly.pdbx_strand_id
1 'polypeptide(L)'
;MSQLVARILLTIFMLPAATVVYIFTFVFNDRLGVGNREMIDFLISGATAWGFVIIYWLLLWRKGVQWNSTRALLTLLSALAAIGIGALLGFFAEEVVRFSTGSFGAFLGTMAAPISWLILTVIVWRETPAERRQRIRAANGSAIICPNCGYNLTGLNGTRCPECGSQFTLDELIASQPKAMDQEIEAGS
;
A
#
# COMPACT_ATOMS: atom_id res chain seq x y z
N MET A 1 -11.21 12.42 12.37
CA MET A 1 -11.03 11.02 11.94
C MET A 1 -9.54 10.74 11.75
N SER A 2 -9.02 9.60 12.21
CA SER A 2 -7.61 9.29 12.04
C SER A 2 -7.28 9.17 10.55
N GLN A 3 -6.13 9.72 10.12
CA GLN A 3 -5.68 9.66 8.72
C GLN A 3 -5.65 8.22 8.17
N LEU A 4 -5.48 7.24 9.05
CA LEU A 4 -5.48 5.82 8.73
C LEU A 4 -6.85 5.33 8.23
N VAL A 5 -7.95 5.71 8.89
CA VAL A 5 -9.31 5.33 8.48
C VAL A 5 -9.62 5.86 7.08
N ALA A 6 -9.28 7.12 6.81
CA ALA A 6 -9.49 7.71 5.48
C ALA A 6 -8.74 6.94 4.37
N ARG A 7 -7.49 6.50 4.62
CA ARG A 7 -6.72 5.72 3.64
C ARG A 7 -7.29 4.33 3.39
N ILE A 8 -7.82 3.67 4.43
CA ILE A 8 -8.50 2.37 4.27
C ILE A 8 -9.74 2.53 3.41
N LEU A 9 -10.58 3.54 3.71
CA LEU A 9 -11.78 3.81 2.91
C LEU A 9 -11.43 4.11 1.45
N LEU A 10 -10.44 4.96 1.20
CA LEU A 10 -9.96 5.27 -0.15
C LEU A 10 -9.40 4.04 -0.88
N THR A 11 -8.80 3.09 -0.16
CA THR A 11 -8.34 1.81 -0.74
C THR A 11 -9.51 0.94 -1.17
N ILE A 12 -10.57 0.87 -0.35
CA ILE A 12 -11.77 0.07 -0.66
C ILE A 12 -12.47 0.61 -1.92
N PHE A 13 -12.55 1.93 -2.09
CA PHE A 13 -13.16 2.56 -3.27
C PHE A 13 -12.33 2.45 -4.56
N MET A 14 -11.05 2.07 -4.47
CA MET A 14 -10.16 2.00 -5.62
C MET A 14 -10.61 0.94 -6.63
N LEU A 15 -11.00 -0.26 -6.18
CA LEU A 15 -11.40 -1.35 -7.08
C LEU A 15 -12.70 -1.04 -7.84
N PRO A 16 -13.79 -0.58 -7.18
CA PRO A 16 -14.98 -0.12 -7.89
C PRO A 16 -14.69 0.99 -8.91
N ALA A 17 -13.84 1.97 -8.55
CA ALA A 17 -13.45 3.04 -9.46
C ALA A 17 -12.70 2.51 -10.68
N ALA A 18 -11.76 1.58 -10.49
CA ALA A 18 -11.04 0.94 -11.59
C ALA A 18 -11.97 0.15 -12.52
N THR A 19 -12.99 -0.54 -11.98
CA THR A 19 -14.03 -1.21 -12.79
C THR A 19 -14.82 -0.21 -13.63
N VAL A 20 -15.19 0.95 -13.09
CA VAL A 20 -15.86 2.01 -13.87
C VAL A 20 -14.97 2.52 -15.00
N VAL A 21 -13.68 2.79 -14.73
CA VAL A 21 -12.71 3.20 -15.75
C VAL A 21 -12.58 2.13 -16.84
N TYR A 22 -12.53 0.86 -16.46
CA TYR A 22 -12.48 -0.26 -17.39
C TYR A 22 -13.69 -0.32 -18.32
N ILE A 23 -14.90 -0.33 -17.75
CA ILE A 23 -16.16 -0.39 -18.52
C ILE A 23 -16.29 0.82 -19.43
N PHE A 24 -15.97 2.01 -18.93
CA PHE A 24 -16.02 3.24 -19.72
C PHE A 24 -15.08 3.18 -20.92
N THR A 25 -13.82 2.76 -20.70
CA THR A 25 -12.81 2.63 -21.77
C THR A 25 -13.23 1.58 -22.80
N PHE A 26 -13.78 0.46 -22.34
CA PHE A 26 -14.25 -0.62 -23.21
C PHE A 26 -15.39 -0.15 -24.11
N VAL A 27 -16.44 0.45 -23.53
CA VAL A 27 -17.58 0.99 -24.27
C VAL A 27 -17.14 2.09 -25.23
N PHE A 28 -16.19 2.93 -24.83
CA PHE A 28 -15.66 3.99 -25.68
C PHE A 28 -14.91 3.43 -26.90
N ASN A 29 -14.06 2.43 -26.71
CA ASN A 29 -13.32 1.79 -27.80
C ASN A 29 -14.25 1.05 -28.78
N ASP A 30 -15.23 0.31 -28.25
CA ASP A 30 -16.27 -0.36 -29.03
C ASP A 30 -17.04 0.63 -29.91
N ARG A 31 -17.42 1.78 -29.34
CA ARG A 31 -18.13 2.85 -30.07
C ARG A 31 -17.29 3.54 -31.13
N LEU A 32 -15.98 3.64 -30.94
CA LEU A 32 -15.08 4.22 -31.93
C LEU A 32 -14.80 3.27 -33.11
N GLY A 33 -15.20 2.00 -33.02
CA GLY A 33 -15.00 1.03 -34.08
C GLY A 33 -13.52 0.84 -34.43
N VAL A 34 -12.63 0.89 -33.42
CA VAL A 34 -11.17 0.73 -33.56
C VAL A 34 -10.83 -0.74 -33.86
N GLY A 35 -11.34 -1.25 -34.99
CA GLY A 35 -11.07 -2.59 -35.50
C GLY A 35 -11.97 -3.68 -34.93
N ASN A 36 -12.24 -4.69 -35.78
CA ASN A 36 -13.05 -5.88 -35.48
C ASN A 36 -12.34 -6.89 -34.54
N ARG A 37 -11.54 -6.42 -33.56
CA ARG A 37 -10.73 -7.28 -32.70
C ARG A 37 -11.04 -7.02 -31.23
N GLU A 38 -12.10 -7.67 -30.73
CA GLU A 38 -12.53 -7.65 -29.32
C GLU A 38 -11.35 -7.80 -28.33
N MET A 39 -10.36 -8.63 -28.66
CA MET A 39 -9.13 -8.81 -27.87
C MET A 39 -8.38 -7.49 -27.63
N ILE A 40 -8.27 -6.62 -28.65
CA ILE A 40 -7.57 -5.34 -28.53
C ILE A 40 -8.35 -4.42 -27.57
N ASP A 41 -9.68 -4.42 -27.63
CA ASP A 41 -10.51 -3.60 -26.74
C ASP A 41 -10.35 -4.01 -25.29
N PHE A 42 -10.29 -5.32 -25.01
CA PHE A 42 -10.00 -5.84 -23.67
C PHE A 42 -8.59 -5.45 -23.19
N LEU A 43 -7.57 -5.54 -24.06
CA LEU A 43 -6.20 -5.18 -23.72
C LEU A 43 -6.06 -3.67 -23.43
N ILE A 44 -6.64 -2.79 -24.25
CA ILE A 44 -6.58 -1.34 -24.04
C ILE A 44 -7.32 -0.95 -22.77
N SER A 45 -8.53 -1.50 -22.56
CA SER A 45 -9.33 -1.23 -21.36
C SER A 45 -8.63 -1.73 -20.11
N GLY A 46 -8.03 -2.91 -20.17
CA GLY A 46 -7.21 -3.49 -19.12
C GLY A 46 -5.98 -2.64 -18.78
N ALA A 47 -5.22 -2.25 -19.78
CA ALA A 47 -4.04 -1.39 -19.61
C ALA A 47 -4.41 -0.03 -18.99
N THR A 48 -5.53 0.56 -19.42
CA THR A 48 -6.03 1.84 -18.90
C THR A 48 -6.45 1.73 -17.44
N ALA A 49 -7.24 0.71 -17.09
CA ALA A 49 -7.65 0.46 -15.71
C ALA A 49 -6.44 0.15 -14.81
N TRP A 50 -5.46 -0.59 -15.31
CA TRP A 50 -4.25 -0.89 -14.55
C TRP A 50 -3.39 0.34 -14.32
N GLY A 51 -3.22 1.20 -15.33
CA GLY A 51 -2.55 2.49 -15.19
C GLY A 51 -3.22 3.36 -14.13
N PHE A 52 -4.56 3.42 -14.13
CA PHE A 52 -5.33 4.10 -13.09
C PHE A 52 -5.03 3.55 -11.68
N VAL A 53 -5.09 2.22 -11.50
CA VAL A 53 -4.79 1.56 -10.23
C VAL A 53 -3.36 1.87 -9.76
N ILE A 54 -2.37 1.79 -10.65
CA ILE A 54 -0.97 2.08 -10.32
C ILE A 54 -0.81 3.51 -9.82
N ILE A 55 -1.33 4.48 -10.59
CA ILE A 55 -1.22 5.91 -10.24
C ILE A 55 -1.93 6.18 -8.91
N TYR A 56 -3.16 5.70 -8.75
CA TYR A 56 -3.94 5.89 -7.53
C TYR A 56 -3.23 5.29 -6.31
N TRP A 57 -2.77 4.03 -6.43
CA TRP A 57 -2.08 3.31 -5.37
C TRP A 57 -0.78 4.01 -4.94
N LEU A 58 0.04 4.44 -5.90
CA LEU A 58 1.27 5.18 -5.63
C LEU A 58 0.98 6.53 -4.96
N LEU A 59 -0.01 7.29 -5.43
CA LEU A 59 -0.37 8.57 -4.83
C LEU A 59 -0.89 8.43 -3.40
N LEU A 60 -1.68 7.38 -3.13
CA LEU A 60 -2.25 7.11 -1.80
C LEU A 60 -1.15 6.78 -0.78
N TRP A 61 -0.15 6.00 -1.19
CA TRP A 61 0.87 5.47 -0.29
C TRP A 61 2.24 6.15 -0.37
N ARG A 62 2.46 7.09 -1.29
CA ARG A 62 3.78 7.75 -1.48
C ARG A 62 4.38 8.33 -0.21
N LYS A 63 3.54 8.85 0.70
CA LYS A 63 3.99 9.44 1.98
C LYS A 63 4.19 8.41 3.10
N GLY A 64 3.60 7.22 2.98
CA GLY A 64 3.70 6.16 3.98
C GLY A 64 4.89 5.22 3.75
N VAL A 65 5.33 5.10 2.50
CA VAL A 65 6.43 4.22 2.10
C VAL A 65 7.73 5.02 2.09
N GLN A 66 8.73 4.56 2.84
CA GLN A 66 10.11 5.04 2.69
C GLN A 66 10.67 4.45 1.39
N TRP A 67 10.70 5.27 0.34
CA TRP A 67 11.19 4.87 -0.97
C TRP A 67 12.72 4.72 -0.94
N ASN A 68 13.18 3.50 -1.16
CA ASN A 68 14.58 3.18 -1.42
C ASN A 68 14.70 2.50 -2.79
N SER A 69 15.90 2.47 -3.36
CA SER A 69 16.12 1.88 -4.69
C SER A 69 15.69 0.41 -4.76
N THR A 70 15.86 -0.33 -3.67
CA THR A 70 15.44 -1.74 -3.56
C THR A 70 13.92 -1.90 -3.69
N ARG A 71 13.13 -1.09 -2.99
CA ARG A 71 11.65 -1.11 -3.03
C ARG A 71 11.12 -0.62 -4.35
N ALA A 72 11.76 0.38 -4.96
CA ALA A 72 11.42 0.82 -6.30
C ALA A 72 11.61 -0.33 -7.30
N LEU A 73 12.77 -1.01 -7.26
CA LEU A 73 13.05 -2.18 -8.09
C LEU A 73 12.07 -3.33 -7.82
N LEU A 74 11.83 -3.68 -6.56
CA LEU A 74 10.89 -4.76 -6.20
C LEU A 74 9.44 -4.44 -6.61
N THR A 75 9.03 -3.17 -6.54
CA THR A 75 7.70 -2.73 -7.02
C THR A 75 7.58 -2.89 -8.53
N LEU A 76 8.65 -2.56 -9.28
CA LEU A 76 8.72 -2.76 -10.72
C LEU A 76 8.71 -4.26 -11.08
N LEU A 77 9.52 -5.08 -10.40
CA LEU A 77 9.54 -6.53 -10.60
C LEU A 77 8.18 -7.17 -10.27
N SER A 78 7.48 -6.65 -9.26
CA SER A 78 6.11 -7.09 -8.93
C SER A 78 5.13 -6.78 -10.03
N ALA A 79 5.28 -5.66 -10.74
CA ALA A 79 4.42 -5.31 -11.88
C ALA A 79 4.64 -6.29 -13.05
N LEU A 80 5.90 -6.61 -13.35
CA LEU A 80 6.24 -7.61 -14.36
C LEU A 80 5.73 -9.01 -13.99
N ALA A 81 5.92 -9.42 -12.73
CA ALA A 81 5.40 -10.68 -12.21
C ALA A 81 3.87 -10.75 -12.32
N ALA A 82 3.17 -9.65 -12.03
CA ALA A 82 1.72 -9.57 -12.12
C ALA A 82 1.20 -9.67 -13.57
N ILE A 83 1.90 -9.06 -14.55
CA ILE A 83 1.60 -9.28 -15.98
C ILE A 83 1.75 -10.77 -16.31
N GLY A 84 2.84 -11.40 -15.88
CA GLY A 84 3.08 -12.82 -16.11
C GLY A 84 1.99 -13.71 -15.51
N ILE A 85 1.57 -13.44 -14.27
CA ILE A 85 0.47 -14.14 -13.60
C ILE A 85 -0.85 -13.94 -14.37
N GLY A 86 -1.16 -12.70 -14.78
CA GLY A 86 -2.36 -12.42 -15.56
C GLY A 86 -2.38 -13.14 -16.90
N ALA A 87 -1.28 -13.11 -17.65
CA ALA A 87 -1.16 -13.82 -18.92
C ALA A 87 -1.30 -15.34 -18.75
N LEU A 88 -0.68 -15.91 -17.72
CA LEU A 88 -0.78 -17.33 -17.39
C LEU A 88 -2.22 -17.74 -17.06
N LEU A 89 -2.91 -16.97 -16.21
CA LEU A 89 -4.30 -17.21 -15.84
C LEU A 89 -5.25 -17.07 -17.03
N GLY A 90 -5.04 -16.06 -17.88
CA GLY A 90 -5.80 -15.88 -19.11
C GLY A 90 -5.67 -17.08 -20.05
N PHE A 91 -4.43 -17.54 -20.28
CA PHE A 91 -4.13 -18.72 -21.10
C PHE A 91 -4.81 -19.99 -20.55
N PHE A 92 -4.67 -20.27 -19.25
CA PHE A 92 -5.30 -21.46 -18.66
C PHE A 92 -6.82 -21.39 -18.67
N ALA A 93 -7.41 -20.20 -18.47
CA ALA A 93 -8.85 -20.06 -18.50
C ALA A 93 -9.42 -20.31 -19.90
N GLU A 94 -8.75 -19.84 -20.94
CA GLU A 94 -9.13 -20.13 -22.33
C GLU A 94 -9.07 -21.65 -22.62
N GLU A 95 -8.00 -22.32 -22.22
CA GLU A 95 -7.82 -23.76 -22.41
C GLU A 95 -8.88 -24.59 -21.64
N VAL A 96 -9.20 -24.21 -20.41
CA VAL A 96 -10.16 -24.92 -19.56
C VAL A 96 -11.59 -24.77 -20.06
N VAL A 97 -11.98 -23.57 -20.48
CA VAL A 97 -13.37 -23.28 -20.82
C VAL A 97 -13.76 -23.91 -22.16
N ARG A 98 -12.81 -24.20 -23.08
CA ARG A 98 -13.02 -24.80 -24.43
C ARG A 98 -14.12 -24.15 -25.29
N PHE A 99 -14.71 -23.06 -24.80
CA PHE A 99 -15.81 -22.30 -25.34
C PHE A 99 -15.32 -20.85 -25.39
N SER A 100 -15.44 -20.20 -26.54
CA SER A 100 -15.33 -18.74 -26.75
C SER A 100 -13.97 -18.19 -27.22
N THR A 101 -13.95 -17.78 -28.50
CA THR A 101 -13.41 -16.54 -29.12
C THR A 101 -12.08 -15.87 -28.66
N GLY A 102 -11.29 -16.40 -27.73
CA GLY A 102 -10.05 -15.78 -27.23
C GLY A 102 -10.26 -14.52 -26.36
N SER A 103 -11.43 -13.88 -26.46
CA SER A 103 -11.79 -12.68 -25.71
C SER A 103 -11.87 -12.89 -24.19
N PHE A 104 -12.32 -14.07 -23.73
CA PHE A 104 -12.47 -14.37 -22.31
C PHE A 104 -11.12 -14.46 -21.58
N GLY A 105 -10.11 -15.09 -22.20
CA GLY A 105 -8.76 -15.19 -21.64
C GLY A 105 -8.13 -13.80 -21.47
N ALA A 106 -8.28 -12.93 -22.46
CA ALA A 106 -7.81 -11.53 -22.40
C ALA A 106 -8.51 -10.73 -21.29
N PHE A 107 -9.84 -10.87 -21.16
CA PHE A 107 -10.60 -10.26 -20.06
C PHE A 107 -10.08 -10.71 -18.69
N LEU A 108 -9.97 -12.02 -18.46
CA LEU A 108 -9.55 -12.54 -17.17
C LEU A 108 -8.10 -12.16 -16.84
N GLY A 109 -7.21 -12.27 -17.82
CA GLY A 109 -5.79 -11.95 -17.64
C GLY A 109 -5.56 -10.48 -17.30
N THR A 110 -6.28 -9.58 -17.96
CA THR A 110 -6.21 -8.13 -17.68
C THR A 110 -6.81 -7.74 -16.33
N MET A 111 -7.81 -8.47 -15.84
CA MET A 111 -8.36 -8.28 -14.49
C MET A 111 -7.47 -8.86 -13.38
N ALA A 112 -6.84 -10.00 -13.62
CA ALA A 112 -6.00 -10.67 -12.63
C ALA A 112 -4.71 -9.88 -12.34
N ALA A 113 -4.08 -9.31 -13.36
CA ALA A 113 -2.82 -8.56 -13.22
C ALA A 113 -2.85 -7.44 -12.15
N PRO A 114 -3.79 -6.46 -12.16
CA PRO A 114 -3.83 -5.42 -11.12
C PRO A 114 -4.04 -5.99 -9.71
N ILE A 115 -4.86 -7.04 -9.56
CA ILE A 115 -5.12 -7.68 -8.27
C ILE A 115 -3.85 -8.34 -7.73
N SER A 116 -3.16 -9.13 -8.58
CA SER A 116 -1.89 -9.76 -8.21
C SER A 116 -0.83 -8.72 -7.87
N TRP A 117 -0.74 -7.61 -8.62
CA TRP A 117 0.19 -6.52 -8.33
C TRP A 117 -0.09 -5.86 -6.98
N LEU A 118 -1.35 -5.62 -6.62
CA LEU A 118 -1.72 -5.06 -5.32
C LEU A 118 -1.32 -5.97 -4.17
N ILE A 119 -1.54 -7.28 -4.29
CA ILE A 119 -1.13 -8.27 -3.28
C ILE A 119 0.39 -8.25 -3.11
N LEU A 120 1.14 -8.30 -4.22
CA LEU A 120 2.60 -8.29 -4.19
C LEU A 120 3.15 -6.98 -3.60
N THR A 121 2.58 -5.84 -3.95
CA THR A 121 3.03 -4.54 -3.41
C THR A 121 2.75 -4.39 -1.92
N VAL A 122 1.64 -4.94 -1.40
CA VAL A 122 1.39 -4.99 0.06
C VAL A 122 2.49 -5.76 0.78
N ILE A 123 2.98 -6.86 0.20
CA ILE A 123 4.09 -7.64 0.77
C ILE A 123 5.40 -6.88 0.67
N VAL A 124 5.72 -6.29 -0.48
CA VAL A 124 6.97 -5.55 -0.72
C VAL A 124 7.06 -4.27 0.12
N TRP A 125 5.94 -3.59 0.35
CA TRP A 125 5.89 -2.34 1.11
C TRP A 125 5.72 -2.57 2.62
N ARG A 126 5.64 -3.83 3.06
CA ARG A 126 5.58 -4.15 4.48
C ARG A 126 6.84 -3.66 5.18
N GLU A 127 6.67 -2.89 6.24
CA GLU A 127 7.77 -2.39 7.07
C GLU A 127 8.58 -3.58 7.61
N THR A 128 9.90 -3.55 7.39
CA THR A 128 10.77 -4.61 7.89
C THR A 128 10.97 -4.46 9.40
N PRO A 129 11.24 -5.55 10.15
CA PRO A 129 11.53 -5.45 11.58
C PRO A 129 12.75 -4.58 11.90
N ALA A 130 13.67 -4.40 10.95
CA ALA A 130 14.83 -3.53 11.07
C ALA A 130 14.43 -2.05 10.96
N GLU A 131 13.64 -1.68 9.94
CA GLU A 131 13.11 -0.32 9.78
C GLU A 131 12.24 0.10 10.96
N ARG A 132 11.38 -0.81 11.44
CA ARG A 132 10.56 -0.55 12.63
C ARG A 132 11.45 -0.25 13.84
N ARG A 133 12.50 -1.05 14.06
CA ARG A 133 13.46 -0.81 15.15
C ARG A 133 14.19 0.52 14.97
N GLN A 134 14.58 0.87 13.75
CA GLN A 134 15.21 2.15 13.46
C GLN A 134 14.27 3.33 13.73
N ARG A 135 12.99 3.22 13.34
CA ARG A 135 11.98 4.24 13.62
C ARG A 135 11.73 4.39 15.11
N ILE A 136 11.60 3.27 15.83
CA ILE A 136 11.47 3.28 17.30
C ILE A 136 12.73 3.89 17.93
N ARG A 137 13.94 3.60 17.45
CA ARG A 137 15.18 4.22 17.94
C ARG A 137 15.24 5.72 17.65
N ALA A 138 14.84 6.14 16.45
CA ALA A 138 14.78 7.56 16.07
C ALA A 138 13.74 8.32 16.90
N ALA A 139 12.60 7.67 17.21
CA ALA A 139 11.59 8.22 18.11
C ALA A 139 12.07 8.21 19.58
N ASN A 140 12.77 7.16 20.01
CA ASN A 140 13.34 7.03 21.35
C ASN A 140 14.60 7.89 21.56
N GLY A 141 14.99 8.71 20.58
CA GLY A 141 15.98 9.77 20.79
C GLY A 141 15.51 10.78 21.84
N SER A 142 14.19 10.98 21.97
CA SER A 142 13.62 11.60 23.16
C SER A 142 13.56 10.57 24.28
N ALA A 143 14.27 10.83 25.37
CA ALA A 143 14.22 10.02 26.58
C ALA A 143 12.76 9.72 26.95
N ILE A 144 12.41 8.44 27.10
CA ILE A 144 11.09 8.06 27.60
C ILE A 144 11.04 8.48 29.07
N ILE A 145 10.19 9.44 29.41
CA ILE A 145 10.07 9.98 30.76
C ILE A 145 8.78 9.51 31.42
N CYS A 146 8.86 9.23 32.72
CA CYS A 146 7.70 8.89 33.52
C CYS A 146 6.77 10.11 33.61
N PRO A 147 5.48 9.99 33.21
CA PRO A 147 4.56 11.13 33.24
C PRO A 147 4.24 11.63 34.66
N ASN A 148 4.50 10.81 35.69
CA ASN A 148 4.19 11.15 37.08
C ASN A 148 5.35 11.85 37.81
N CYS A 149 6.60 11.48 37.53
CA CYS A 149 7.76 12.02 38.24
C CYS A 149 8.89 12.56 37.35
N GLY A 150 8.80 12.43 36.03
CA GLY A 150 9.81 12.90 35.07
C GLY A 150 11.07 12.03 34.97
N TYR A 151 11.15 10.91 35.69
CA TYR A 151 12.32 10.02 35.63
C TYR A 151 12.50 9.39 34.24
N ASN A 152 13.75 9.29 33.77
CA ASN A 152 14.10 8.67 32.49
C ASN A 152 14.02 7.15 32.56
N LEU A 153 13.03 6.58 31.87
CA LEU A 153 12.77 5.14 31.78
C LEU A 153 13.53 4.45 30.64
N THR A 154 14.35 5.19 29.88
CA THR A 154 15.10 4.64 28.76
C THR A 154 16.09 3.57 29.23
N GLY A 155 16.04 2.38 28.62
CA GLY A 155 16.94 1.26 28.95
C GLY A 155 16.48 0.37 30.09
N LEU A 156 15.35 0.68 30.75
CA LEU A 156 14.74 -0.24 31.72
C LEU A 156 13.98 -1.35 30.99
N ASN A 157 14.12 -2.59 31.48
CA ASN A 157 13.42 -3.76 30.93
C ASN A 157 11.99 -3.94 31.48
N GLY A 158 11.53 -3.07 32.37
CA GLY A 158 10.23 -3.15 33.02
C GLY A 158 9.39 -1.90 32.80
N THR A 159 8.08 -2.04 32.95
CA THR A 159 7.10 -0.95 32.81
C THR A 159 6.83 -0.19 34.12
N ARG A 160 7.55 -0.51 35.19
CA ARG A 160 7.44 0.13 36.49
C ARG A 160 8.52 1.21 36.65
N CYS A 161 8.12 2.41 37.01
CA CYS A 161 9.05 3.48 37.36
C CYS A 161 9.76 3.14 38.69
N PRO A 162 11.10 3.15 38.75
CA PRO A 162 11.83 2.86 39.99
C PRO A 162 11.68 3.97 41.04
N GLU A 163 11.43 5.21 40.62
CA GLU A 163 11.31 6.36 41.53
C GLU A 163 9.93 6.44 42.21
N CYS A 164 8.84 6.41 41.43
CA CYS A 164 7.49 6.58 41.98
C CYS A 164 6.67 5.30 42.05
N GLY A 165 7.18 4.17 41.55
CA GLY A 165 6.53 2.86 41.63
C GLY A 165 5.33 2.65 40.70
N SER A 166 4.92 3.68 39.94
CA SER A 166 3.81 3.59 38.98
C SER A 166 4.13 2.58 37.86
N GLN A 167 3.11 1.82 37.47
CA GLN A 167 3.18 0.91 36.33
C GLN A 167 2.37 1.51 35.18
N PHE A 168 2.88 1.35 33.97
CA PHE A 168 2.22 1.83 32.77
C PHE A 168 2.14 0.70 31.75
N THR A 169 1.15 0.73 30.88
CA THR A 169 1.23 -0.02 29.63
C THR A 169 2.16 0.69 28.65
N LEU A 170 2.70 -0.04 27.66
CA LEU A 170 3.53 0.58 26.62
C LEU A 170 2.75 1.68 25.87
N ASP A 171 1.46 1.45 25.63
CA ASP A 171 0.58 2.41 24.94
C ASP A 171 0.33 3.67 25.78
N GLU A 172 0.08 3.53 27.09
CA GLU A 172 -0.04 4.68 28.00
C GLU A 172 1.26 5.49 28.08
N LEU A 173 2.42 4.81 28.15
CA LEU A 173 3.72 5.48 28.16
C LEU A 173 3.94 6.27 26.87
N ILE A 174 3.67 5.67 25.70
CA ILE A 174 3.81 6.33 24.40
C ILE A 174 2.82 7.51 24.27
N ALA A 175 1.58 7.35 24.73
CA ALA A 175 0.55 8.39 24.66
C ALA A 175 0.81 9.56 25.63
N SER A 176 1.47 9.30 26.76
CA SER A 176 1.81 10.29 27.79
C SER A 176 3.18 10.92 27.62
N GLN A 177 4.02 10.42 26.68
CA GLN A 177 5.25 11.10 26.36
C GLN A 177 4.91 12.53 25.92
N PRO A 178 5.51 13.56 26.55
CA PRO A 178 5.43 14.90 26.01
C PRO A 178 5.94 14.77 24.58
N LYS A 179 5.09 15.15 23.64
CA LYS A 179 5.12 14.74 22.25
C LYS A 179 6.30 15.38 21.53
N ALA A 180 7.54 15.11 21.96
CA ALA A 180 8.68 16.02 21.88
C ALA A 180 8.13 17.45 21.90
N MET A 181 7.55 17.84 23.04
CA MET A 181 6.57 18.96 23.11
C MET A 181 7.09 20.24 22.48
N ASP A 182 8.40 20.38 22.34
CA ASP A 182 9.04 21.30 21.44
C ASP A 182 10.11 20.47 20.70
N GLN A 183 10.05 20.32 19.38
CA GLN A 183 11.31 20.19 18.63
C GLN A 183 12.05 21.48 18.99
N GLU A 184 12.97 21.30 19.94
CA GLU A 184 13.46 22.30 20.87
C GLU A 184 13.71 23.61 20.15
N ILE A 185 12.93 24.66 20.43
CA ILE A 185 13.46 26.01 20.22
C ILE A 185 13.94 26.19 18.74
N GLU A 186 13.26 25.50 17.81
CA GLU A 186 13.30 25.62 16.36
C GLU A 186 11.83 25.67 15.93
N ALA A 187 11.15 26.80 16.02
CA ALA A 187 11.68 28.16 15.95
C ALA A 187 12.01 28.78 17.31
N GLY A 188 13.29 28.89 17.66
CA GLY A 188 13.85 29.77 18.69
C GLY A 188 14.54 30.97 18.05
N SER A 189 14.11 31.30 16.82
CA SER A 189 14.67 32.24 15.84
C SER A 189 13.61 32.56 14.79
#